data_AF-A0A2N1NWR1-F1
#
_entry.id   AF-A0A2N1NWR1-F1
#
_cell.length_a   1.000
_cell.length_b   1.000
_cell.length_c   1.000
_cell.angle_alpha   90.00
_cell.angle_beta   90.00
_cell.angle_gamma   90.00
#
_symmetry.space_group_name_H-M   'P 1'
#
loop_
_entity.id
_entity.type
_entity.pdbx_description
1 polymer ?
#
loop_
_entity_poly.entity_id
_entity_poly.type
_entity_poly.pdbx_seq_one_letter_code
_entity_poly.pdbx_strand_id
1 'polypeptide(L)'
;MGGQDSAENKQMTSYAKVVSPQRQNSPSSQNIVSQPSPSTSSSATTSPPALLKQEKIDQTQWCTAEWFGNGEYWQNDLVRWIILASEEKKSSEQKNIERGLDIIKKETDEIFNARMINSDSYNSCLDLITRCRDIRGSNFDNNKRNELLNIIFEYLQMKFEDANLIIKTIGQMSGEQRSVLRFMTHQKIQSRIAFLRTTLKTHKSSNDMEGYHCTTNPYYGELFKLFNQKQAAITELQEAIDIVKDSNSDLNNKYNELSVENDGLREENSELEGQIQLLSQANQTKTSHESLIKELIENCNRMTLNDDKMKSEYETQIKQLKSEYETQIKQLQERESKMKPEYEAHVRRLQERNDKMKSVYEEHINQLQEEANELRKEAKSANDEASGYQAALGSATNVRWSDSTFNNPIQLTKDIEKFQHLLADFTKVKGKSIKIDEDAAKQLLTKYECKANLNSKEIKNYLAAALQRMIL
;
A
#
# COMPACT_ATOMS: atom_id res chain seq x y z
N MET A 1 -8.82 -72.07 -11.87
CA MET A 1 -7.65 -72.77 -11.30
C MET A 1 -6.78 -71.71 -10.65
N GLY A 2 -6.45 -71.85 -9.35
CA GLY A 2 -5.52 -70.98 -8.60
C GLY A 2 -5.94 -69.50 -8.42
N GLY A 3 -5.96 -68.88 -7.24
CA GLY A 3 -5.79 -69.39 -5.87
C GLY A 3 -4.75 -68.60 -5.08
N GLN A 4 -5.21 -67.90 -4.02
CA GLN A 4 -4.47 -67.51 -2.80
C GLN A 4 -3.32 -66.50 -2.95
N ASP A 5 -2.85 -65.73 -1.96
CA ASP A 5 -3.35 -65.25 -0.64
C ASP A 5 -2.41 -64.08 -0.21
N SER A 6 -2.65 -63.21 0.77
CA SER A 6 -3.69 -63.05 1.81
C SER A 6 -3.90 -61.56 2.15
N ALA A 7 -4.85 -61.22 3.03
CA ALA A 7 -4.92 -59.92 3.72
C ALA A 7 -5.52 -60.09 5.14
N GLU A 8 -4.84 -59.57 6.17
CA GLU A 8 -5.24 -59.75 7.57
C GLU A 8 -5.80 -58.48 8.25
N ASN A 9 -7.03 -58.62 8.75
CA ASN A 9 -7.52 -58.22 10.07
C ASN A 9 -7.97 -56.77 10.42
N LYS A 10 -9.14 -56.74 11.09
CA LYS A 10 -9.60 -55.87 12.19
C LYS A 10 -10.03 -54.41 11.94
N GLN A 11 -11.35 -54.27 11.75
CA GLN A 11 -12.22 -53.35 12.49
C GLN A 11 -13.52 -54.10 12.81
N MET A 12 -14.37 -53.80 13.80
CA MET A 12 -14.33 -53.09 15.08
C MET A 12 -15.81 -53.17 15.54
N THR A 13 -16.11 -53.87 16.63
CA THR A 13 -17.52 -54.11 17.04
C THR A 13 -18.11 -52.95 17.81
N SER A 14 -19.39 -52.69 17.56
CA SER A 14 -20.19 -51.64 18.19
C SER A 14 -20.60 -51.98 19.62
N TYR A 15 -20.72 -50.95 20.47
CA TYR A 15 -21.81 -50.85 21.45
C TYR A 15 -22.08 -49.38 21.78
N ALA A 16 -23.31 -48.94 21.58
CA ALA A 16 -23.80 -47.64 22.02
C ALA A 16 -24.74 -47.83 23.22
N LYS A 17 -24.66 -46.95 24.22
CA LYS A 17 -25.74 -46.78 25.19
C LYS A 17 -25.86 -45.32 25.64
N VAL A 18 -27.03 -44.75 25.36
CA VAL A 18 -27.40 -43.35 25.62
C VAL A 18 -27.91 -43.21 27.05
N VAL A 19 -27.46 -42.19 27.79
CA VAL A 19 -28.15 -41.69 29.01
C VAL A 19 -28.00 -40.16 29.11
N SER A 20 -29.14 -39.46 29.17
CA SER A 20 -29.37 -38.09 29.66
C SER A 20 -30.86 -37.74 29.46
N PRO A 21 -31.42 -36.69 30.08
CA PRO A 21 -31.21 -36.17 31.45
C PRO A 21 -32.55 -35.82 32.16
N GLN A 22 -32.54 -35.39 33.43
CA GLN A 22 -33.43 -34.38 34.08
C GLN A 22 -33.18 -34.38 35.61
N ARG A 23 -32.77 -33.28 36.26
CA ARG A 23 -33.45 -32.01 36.63
C ARG A 23 -34.15 -32.06 38.00
N GLN A 24 -33.82 -31.08 38.84
CA GLN A 24 -34.63 -30.24 39.76
C GLN A 24 -33.73 -29.82 40.96
N ASN A 25 -33.77 -28.62 41.55
CA ASN A 25 -34.34 -27.31 41.17
C ASN A 25 -33.57 -26.18 41.93
N SER A 26 -33.65 -24.94 41.41
CA SER A 26 -33.10 -23.68 41.95
C SER A 26 -33.92 -23.13 43.18
N PRO A 27 -33.73 -21.90 43.76
CA PRO A 27 -32.83 -20.77 43.38
C PRO A 27 -32.18 -19.88 44.49
N SER A 28 -31.17 -19.09 44.09
CA SER A 28 -30.92 -17.63 44.34
C SER A 28 -31.18 -17.01 45.74
N SER A 29 -30.28 -16.20 46.34
CA SER A 29 -29.85 -14.88 45.81
C SER A 29 -28.72 -14.19 46.62
N GLN A 30 -27.83 -13.46 45.92
CA GLN A 30 -27.20 -12.15 46.26
C GLN A 30 -26.47 -11.95 47.63
N ASN A 31 -25.41 -11.15 47.78
CA ASN A 31 -24.53 -10.38 46.89
C ASN A 31 -23.28 -10.00 47.73
N ILE A 32 -22.10 -9.82 47.12
CA ILE A 32 -21.20 -8.65 47.30
C ILE A 32 -19.93 -8.82 46.44
N VAL A 33 -19.67 -7.75 45.71
CA VAL A 33 -18.59 -7.47 44.76
C VAL A 33 -17.18 -7.69 45.31
N SER A 34 -16.27 -8.26 44.50
CA SER A 34 -14.86 -7.82 44.40
C SER A 34 -14.09 -8.48 43.23
N GLN A 35 -13.64 -7.67 42.27
CA GLN A 35 -12.60 -7.94 41.28
C GLN A 35 -12.24 -6.60 40.60
N PRO A 36 -11.10 -6.48 39.89
CA PRO A 36 -9.74 -6.90 40.24
C PRO A 36 -8.74 -5.74 40.04
N SER A 37 -7.46 -5.90 40.39
CA SER A 37 -6.35 -5.21 39.68
C SER A 37 -4.95 -5.72 40.04
N PRO A 38 -3.96 -5.60 39.13
CA PRO A 38 -2.58 -6.06 39.30
C PRO A 38 -1.65 -4.95 39.78
N SER A 39 -0.38 -5.27 40.02
CA SER A 39 0.73 -4.29 39.90
C SER A 39 2.09 -4.95 39.71
N THR A 40 2.94 -4.29 38.91
CA THR A 40 4.36 -4.60 38.74
C THR A 40 5.17 -3.32 38.91
N SER A 41 6.30 -3.41 39.63
CA SER A 41 7.43 -2.47 39.68
C SER A 41 7.18 -0.96 39.93
N SER A 42 7.65 -0.45 41.08
CA SER A 42 8.85 0.42 41.13
C SER A 42 9.27 0.75 42.57
N SER A 43 10.54 1.14 42.73
CA SER A 43 11.25 1.33 44.01
C SER A 43 10.77 2.51 44.86
N ALA A 44 10.90 2.42 46.19
CA ALA A 44 11.70 3.37 46.99
C ALA A 44 11.78 3.04 48.50
N THR A 45 12.94 3.34 49.09
CA THR A 45 13.20 3.61 50.53
C THR A 45 12.75 2.62 51.61
N THR A 46 13.73 1.86 52.10
CA THR A 46 13.75 1.31 53.47
C THR A 46 13.58 2.40 54.52
N SER A 47 12.54 2.29 55.34
CA SER A 47 12.45 2.95 56.66
C SER A 47 12.73 1.90 57.75
N PRO A 48 13.48 2.21 58.82
CA PRO A 48 13.74 1.23 59.89
C PRO A 48 12.45 0.89 60.65
N PRO A 49 12.29 -0.36 61.14
CA PRO A 49 11.18 -0.70 62.02
C PRO A 49 11.25 0.11 63.32
N ALA A 50 10.08 0.55 63.79
CA ALA A 50 9.97 1.40 64.97
C ALA A 50 10.60 0.73 66.22
N LEU A 51 11.36 1.52 67.00
CA LEU A 51 11.95 1.05 68.26
C LEU A 51 10.86 0.48 69.17
N LEU A 52 11.05 -0.78 69.58
CA LEU A 52 10.38 -1.35 70.75
C LEU A 52 10.62 -0.43 71.94
N LYS A 53 9.53 0.01 72.59
CA LYS A 53 9.62 0.72 73.86
C LYS A 53 10.25 -0.22 74.89
N GLN A 54 11.45 0.12 75.36
CA GLN A 54 12.07 -0.56 76.50
C GLN A 54 11.19 -0.37 77.73
N GLU A 55 10.49 -1.43 78.15
CA GLU A 55 9.87 -1.45 79.48
C GLU A 55 10.98 -1.39 80.53
N LYS A 56 10.83 -0.43 81.44
CA LYS A 56 11.82 -0.17 82.49
C LYS A 56 11.72 -1.31 83.51
N ILE A 57 12.80 -2.07 83.68
CA ILE A 57 12.87 -3.19 84.63
C ILE A 57 12.40 -2.72 86.01
N ASP A 58 11.43 -3.44 86.60
CA ASP A 58 10.99 -3.20 87.97
C ASP A 58 12.14 -3.52 88.93
N GLN A 59 12.72 -2.47 89.52
CA GLN A 59 13.84 -2.56 90.45
C GLN A 59 13.51 -3.50 91.64
N THR A 60 12.24 -3.59 92.04
CA THR A 60 11.78 -4.46 93.13
C THR A 60 11.86 -5.93 92.74
N GLN A 61 11.44 -6.26 91.52
CA GLN A 61 11.56 -7.61 90.96
C GLN A 61 13.02 -7.98 90.74
N TRP A 62 13.85 -7.04 90.31
CA TRP A 62 15.29 -7.26 90.13
C TRP A 62 16.01 -7.53 91.47
N CYS A 63 15.79 -6.70 92.49
CA CYS A 63 16.34 -6.95 93.83
C CYS A 63 15.86 -8.29 94.42
N THR A 64 14.62 -8.69 94.12
CA THR A 64 14.09 -10.01 94.52
C THR A 64 14.81 -11.15 93.78
N ALA A 65 15.04 -11.02 92.47
CA ALA A 65 15.80 -11.99 91.68
C ALA A 65 17.27 -12.09 92.14
N GLU A 66 17.90 -10.97 92.47
CA GLU A 66 19.25 -10.90 93.03
C GLU A 66 19.33 -11.57 94.42
N TRP A 67 18.28 -11.48 95.24
CA TRP A 67 18.19 -12.22 96.50
C TRP A 67 18.18 -13.75 96.28
N PHE A 68 17.49 -14.24 95.24
CA PHE A 68 17.64 -15.64 94.80
C PHE A 68 19.05 -15.93 94.25
N GLY A 69 19.76 -14.91 93.77
CA GLY A 69 21.16 -14.95 93.31
C GLY A 69 22.22 -15.11 94.41
N ASN A 70 22.02 -14.55 95.61
CA ASN A 70 23.08 -14.45 96.64
C ASN A 70 22.94 -15.48 97.77
N GLY A 71 23.72 -16.59 97.74
CA GLY A 71 23.67 -17.63 98.78
C GLY A 71 24.93 -18.49 98.88
N GLU A 72 25.61 -18.45 100.02
CA GLU A 72 26.83 -19.24 100.27
C GLU A 72 26.50 -20.72 100.54
N TYR A 73 25.40 -21.00 101.24
CA TYR A 73 24.99 -22.36 101.64
C TYR A 73 23.94 -22.94 100.71
N TRP A 74 24.08 -24.23 100.37
CA TRP A 74 23.19 -24.92 99.43
C TRP A 74 21.77 -25.09 100.01
N GLN A 75 21.67 -25.19 101.34
CA GLN A 75 20.40 -25.21 102.07
C GLN A 75 19.59 -23.93 101.82
N ASN A 76 20.26 -22.79 101.64
CA ASN A 76 19.59 -21.53 101.33
C ASN A 76 19.01 -21.55 99.91
N ASP A 77 19.74 -22.11 98.94
CA ASP A 77 19.24 -22.32 97.58
C ASP A 77 18.07 -23.33 97.56
N LEU A 78 18.10 -24.38 98.39
CA LEU A 78 16.99 -25.33 98.59
C LEU A 78 15.72 -24.63 99.09
N VAL A 79 15.78 -23.95 100.24
CA VAL A 79 14.58 -23.34 100.84
C VAL A 79 14.02 -22.21 99.98
N ARG A 80 14.88 -21.50 99.26
CA ARG A 80 14.50 -20.55 98.20
C ARG A 80 13.71 -21.20 97.07
N TRP A 81 14.18 -22.33 96.57
CA TRP A 81 13.43 -23.08 95.55
C TRP A 81 12.05 -23.49 96.08
N ILE A 82 11.97 -23.89 97.36
CA ILE A 82 10.71 -24.23 98.03
C ILE A 82 9.76 -23.03 98.17
N ILE A 83 10.26 -21.81 98.44
CA ILE A 83 9.43 -20.58 98.39
C ILE A 83 8.81 -20.41 96.99
N LEU A 84 9.63 -20.48 95.93
CA LEU A 84 9.17 -20.31 94.53
C LEU A 84 8.22 -21.42 94.05
N ALA A 85 8.33 -22.62 94.62
CA ALA A 85 7.40 -23.72 94.40
C ALA A 85 6.07 -23.51 95.14
N SER A 86 6.14 -23.01 96.38
CA SER A 86 4.98 -22.74 97.25
C SER A 86 4.12 -21.57 96.75
N GLU A 87 4.70 -20.62 96.01
CA GLU A 87 3.94 -19.51 95.40
C GLU A 87 3.19 -19.89 94.12
N GLU A 88 3.37 -21.08 93.56
CA GLU A 88 2.70 -21.51 92.33
C GLU A 88 1.30 -22.07 92.60
N LYS A 89 0.33 -21.15 92.75
CA LYS A 89 -1.03 -21.41 93.27
C LYS A 89 -1.92 -22.32 92.42
N LYS A 90 -1.77 -22.31 91.08
CA LYS A 90 -2.51 -23.14 90.09
C LYS A 90 -2.01 -22.82 88.67
N SER A 91 -1.27 -23.72 88.03
CA SER A 91 -0.87 -23.58 86.62
C SER A 91 -0.28 -24.89 86.05
N SER A 92 0.01 -24.89 84.74
CA SER A 92 0.69 -25.94 83.97
C SER A 92 1.98 -26.49 84.60
N GLU A 93 2.61 -25.72 85.48
CA GLU A 93 3.88 -26.01 86.14
C GLU A 93 3.81 -27.10 87.22
N GLN A 94 2.62 -27.58 87.60
CA GLN A 94 2.44 -28.60 88.66
C GLN A 94 3.38 -29.81 88.50
N LYS A 95 3.37 -30.43 87.31
CA LYS A 95 4.19 -31.61 87.00
C LYS A 95 5.69 -31.31 87.00
N ASN A 96 6.07 -30.09 86.63
CA ASN A 96 7.46 -29.64 86.62
C ASN A 96 7.98 -29.44 88.06
N ILE A 97 7.16 -28.89 88.95
CA ILE A 97 7.49 -28.69 90.36
C ILE A 97 7.48 -30.03 91.13
N GLU A 98 6.54 -30.94 90.85
CA GLU A 98 6.55 -32.31 91.41
C GLU A 98 7.86 -33.04 91.04
N ARG A 99 8.22 -33.03 89.75
CA ARG A 99 9.50 -33.58 89.28
C ARG A 99 10.70 -32.88 89.92
N GLY A 100 10.64 -31.55 90.07
CA GLY A 100 11.66 -30.76 90.75
C GLY A 100 11.87 -31.18 92.21
N LEU A 101 10.78 -31.36 92.98
CA LEU A 101 10.83 -31.86 94.36
C LEU A 101 11.43 -33.27 94.44
N ASP A 102 11.14 -34.16 93.50
CA ASP A 102 11.73 -35.51 93.46
C ASP A 102 13.22 -35.51 93.07
N ILE A 103 13.65 -34.61 92.18
CA ILE A 103 15.08 -34.43 91.84
C ILE A 103 15.82 -33.86 93.06
N ILE A 104 15.30 -32.77 93.63
CA ILE A 104 15.87 -32.10 94.80
C ILE A 104 15.96 -33.04 96.01
N LYS A 105 14.98 -33.93 96.20
CA LYS A 105 15.05 -34.98 97.22
C LYS A 105 16.24 -35.91 96.96
N LYS A 106 16.39 -36.47 95.76
CA LYS A 106 17.52 -37.34 95.41
C LYS A 106 18.87 -36.65 95.55
N GLU A 107 18.95 -35.37 95.19
CA GLU A 107 20.14 -34.54 95.37
C GLU A 107 20.45 -34.32 96.85
N THR A 108 19.43 -34.11 97.69
CA THR A 108 19.55 -34.04 99.16
C THR A 108 20.02 -35.39 99.75
N ASP A 109 19.49 -36.51 99.25
CA ASP A 109 19.92 -37.87 99.61
C ASP A 109 21.41 -38.09 99.23
N GLU A 110 21.86 -37.62 98.06
CA GLU A 110 23.26 -37.69 97.63
C GLU A 110 24.20 -36.86 98.54
N ILE A 111 23.81 -35.63 98.92
CA ILE A 111 24.58 -34.77 99.83
C ILE A 111 24.70 -35.38 101.23
N PHE A 112 23.62 -36.00 101.74
CA PHE A 112 23.62 -36.68 103.03
C PHE A 112 24.47 -37.95 103.02
N ASN A 113 24.33 -38.80 101.99
CA ASN A 113 25.15 -40.01 101.85
C ASN A 113 26.65 -39.68 101.69
N ALA A 114 26.98 -38.55 101.08
CA ALA A 114 28.33 -37.98 101.01
C ALA A 114 28.84 -37.39 102.34
N ARG A 115 28.04 -37.40 103.42
CA ARG A 115 28.32 -36.83 104.74
C ARG A 115 28.62 -35.32 104.73
N MET A 116 28.12 -34.59 103.73
CA MET A 116 28.29 -33.13 103.64
C MET A 116 27.32 -32.35 104.55
N ILE A 117 26.30 -33.01 105.09
CA ILE A 117 25.36 -32.45 106.07
C ILE A 117 25.10 -33.45 107.20
N ASN A 118 24.70 -32.94 108.37
CA ASN A 118 24.29 -33.76 109.50
C ASN A 118 22.84 -34.28 109.34
N SER A 119 22.47 -35.25 110.19
CA SER A 119 21.13 -35.85 110.23
C SER A 119 20.03 -34.79 110.40
N ASP A 120 20.26 -33.81 111.28
CA ASP A 120 19.26 -32.78 111.59
C ASP A 120 18.96 -31.91 110.36
N SER A 121 19.99 -31.45 109.65
CA SER A 121 19.82 -30.69 108.40
C SER A 121 19.12 -31.51 107.32
N TYR A 122 19.48 -32.79 107.17
CA TYR A 122 18.84 -33.69 106.21
C TYR A 122 17.35 -33.87 106.51
N ASN A 123 17.00 -34.15 107.77
CA ASN A 123 15.61 -34.29 108.21
C ASN A 123 14.82 -32.99 108.03
N SER A 124 15.41 -31.83 108.34
CA SER A 124 14.79 -30.53 108.06
C SER A 124 14.55 -30.30 106.57
N CYS A 125 15.49 -30.66 105.71
CA CYS A 125 15.33 -30.54 104.25
C CYS A 125 14.18 -31.45 103.74
N LEU A 126 14.11 -32.69 104.23
CA LEU A 126 13.03 -33.62 103.88
C LEU A 126 11.66 -33.17 104.40
N ASP A 127 11.57 -32.60 105.60
CA ASP A 127 10.34 -32.05 106.15
C ASP A 127 9.82 -30.89 105.28
N LEU A 128 10.70 -29.94 104.91
CA LEU A 128 10.33 -28.82 104.01
C LEU A 128 9.89 -29.31 102.62
N ILE A 129 10.57 -30.30 102.03
CA ILE A 129 10.17 -30.92 100.76
C ILE A 129 8.79 -31.59 100.87
N THR A 130 8.51 -32.25 102.01
CA THR A 130 7.24 -32.95 102.26
C THR A 130 6.11 -31.96 102.48
N ARG A 131 6.29 -30.96 103.34
CA ARG A 131 5.31 -29.86 103.54
C ARG A 131 5.00 -29.12 102.24
N CYS A 132 6.02 -28.84 101.42
CA CYS A 132 5.83 -28.22 100.10
C CYS A 132 5.00 -29.11 99.15
N ARG A 133 5.16 -30.43 99.23
CA ARG A 133 4.36 -31.41 98.47
C ARG A 133 2.91 -31.43 98.96
N ASP A 134 2.69 -31.42 100.27
CA ASP A 134 1.36 -31.47 100.88
C ASP A 134 0.54 -30.20 100.61
N ILE A 135 1.17 -29.02 100.61
CA ILE A 135 0.53 -27.75 100.20
C ILE A 135 0.03 -27.82 98.75
N ARG A 136 0.75 -28.55 97.89
CA ARG A 136 0.53 -28.62 96.43
C ARG A 136 -0.21 -29.90 96.00
N GLY A 137 -0.84 -30.60 96.95
CA GLY A 137 -1.75 -31.72 96.69
C GLY A 137 -3.09 -31.28 96.08
N SER A 138 -4.13 -32.10 96.22
CA SER A 138 -5.41 -31.94 95.51
C SER A 138 -6.14 -30.60 95.72
N ASN A 139 -5.82 -29.86 96.78
CA ASN A 139 -6.27 -28.48 97.00
C ASN A 139 -5.12 -27.66 97.61
N PHE A 140 -4.87 -26.47 97.05
CA PHE A 140 -3.84 -25.55 97.55
C PHE A 140 -4.27 -24.93 98.90
N ASP A 141 -3.50 -25.21 99.95
CA ASP A 141 -3.81 -24.79 101.32
C ASP A 141 -3.01 -23.53 101.71
N ASN A 142 -3.69 -22.38 101.74
CA ASN A 142 -3.08 -21.09 102.11
C ASN A 142 -2.56 -21.07 103.56
N ASN A 143 -3.17 -21.81 104.49
CA ASN A 143 -2.75 -21.80 105.89
C ASN A 143 -1.44 -22.59 106.05
N LYS A 144 -1.37 -23.79 105.47
CA LYS A 144 -0.12 -24.58 105.43
C LYS A 144 0.99 -23.87 104.65
N ARG A 145 0.67 -23.17 103.56
CA ARG A 145 1.62 -22.30 102.85
C ARG A 145 2.20 -21.24 103.77
N ASN A 146 1.37 -20.52 104.52
CA ASN A 146 1.84 -19.49 105.45
C ASN A 146 2.69 -20.08 106.59
N GLU A 147 2.30 -21.25 107.12
CA GLU A 147 3.10 -21.99 108.12
C GLU A 147 4.49 -22.37 107.57
N LEU A 148 4.56 -22.98 106.38
CA LEU A 148 5.83 -23.35 105.74
C LEU A 148 6.70 -22.13 105.46
N LEU A 149 6.12 -21.04 104.97
CA LEU A 149 6.85 -19.80 104.70
C LEU A 149 7.41 -19.21 106.00
N ASN A 150 6.65 -19.17 107.10
CA ASN A 150 7.16 -18.72 108.39
C ASN A 150 8.36 -19.55 108.87
N ILE A 151 8.27 -20.88 108.81
CA ILE A 151 9.38 -21.80 109.15
C ILE A 151 10.63 -21.48 108.31
N ILE A 152 10.47 -21.23 107.01
CA ILE A 152 11.58 -20.91 106.11
C ILE A 152 12.18 -19.52 106.40
N PHE A 153 11.35 -18.51 106.70
CA PHE A 153 11.85 -17.17 107.00
C PHE A 153 12.51 -17.07 108.38
N GLU A 154 12.06 -17.84 109.37
CA GLU A 154 12.75 -18.04 110.64
C GLU A 154 14.11 -18.72 110.44
N TYR A 155 14.17 -19.80 109.63
CA TYR A 155 15.44 -20.47 109.28
C TYR A 155 16.43 -19.51 108.59
N LEU A 156 15.94 -18.67 107.68
CA LEU A 156 16.74 -17.65 106.98
C LEU A 156 17.05 -16.40 107.83
N GLN A 157 16.61 -16.34 109.08
CA GLN A 157 16.75 -15.20 110.00
C GLN A 157 16.26 -13.87 109.38
N MET A 158 15.21 -13.93 108.58
CA MET A 158 14.71 -12.79 107.82
C MET A 158 13.73 -11.96 108.64
N LYS A 159 13.81 -10.63 108.52
CA LYS A 159 12.83 -9.73 109.15
C LYS A 159 11.46 -9.88 108.48
N PHE A 160 10.41 -9.69 109.28
CA PHE A 160 9.03 -9.85 108.83
C PHE A 160 8.67 -8.91 107.67
N GLU A 161 9.19 -7.69 107.67
CA GLU A 161 8.99 -6.69 106.63
C GLU A 161 9.59 -7.16 105.28
N ASP A 162 10.83 -7.66 105.32
CA ASP A 162 11.57 -8.14 104.14
C ASP A 162 10.93 -9.43 103.57
N ALA A 163 10.52 -10.35 104.45
CA ALA A 163 9.81 -11.57 104.06
C ALA A 163 8.48 -11.27 103.34
N ASN A 164 7.68 -10.34 103.89
CA ASN A 164 6.43 -9.92 103.25
C ASN A 164 6.66 -9.24 101.90
N LEU A 165 7.73 -8.44 101.77
CA LEU A 165 8.09 -7.81 100.50
C LEU A 165 8.43 -8.87 99.44
N ILE A 166 9.28 -9.85 99.77
CA ILE A 166 9.65 -10.94 98.87
C ILE A 166 8.43 -11.76 98.44
N ILE A 167 7.58 -12.20 99.40
CA ILE A 167 6.34 -12.95 99.09
C ILE A 167 5.45 -12.14 98.13
N LYS A 168 5.24 -10.86 98.42
CA LYS A 168 4.40 -9.97 97.60
C LYS A 168 4.95 -9.84 96.19
N THR A 169 6.26 -9.65 96.03
CA THR A 169 6.90 -9.49 94.72
C THR A 169 6.90 -10.79 93.91
N ILE A 170 7.15 -11.96 94.51
CA ILE A 170 7.02 -13.26 93.83
C ILE A 170 5.57 -13.52 93.39
N GLY A 171 4.60 -13.12 94.23
CA GLY A 171 3.17 -13.19 93.91
C GLY A 171 2.73 -12.28 92.76
N GLN A 172 3.52 -11.27 92.40
CA GLN A 172 3.28 -10.37 91.27
C GLN A 172 3.95 -10.83 89.96
N MET A 173 4.91 -11.76 90.01
CA MET A 173 5.59 -12.30 88.83
C MET A 173 4.67 -13.19 87.98
N SER A 174 5.01 -13.36 86.69
CA SER A 174 4.39 -14.35 85.82
C SER A 174 4.80 -15.78 86.17
N GLY A 175 4.06 -16.78 85.66
CA GLY A 175 4.42 -18.19 85.85
C GLY A 175 5.76 -18.55 85.21
N GLU A 176 6.05 -17.95 84.05
CA GLU A 176 7.30 -18.08 83.31
C GLU A 176 8.46 -17.43 84.08
N GLN A 177 8.28 -16.22 84.62
CA GLN A 177 9.28 -15.54 85.45
C GLN A 177 9.64 -16.37 86.70
N ARG A 178 8.62 -16.90 87.41
CA ARG A 178 8.86 -17.83 88.53
C ARG A 178 9.53 -19.13 88.08
N SER A 179 9.17 -19.67 86.91
CA SER A 179 9.79 -20.90 86.38
C SER A 179 11.27 -20.69 86.06
N VAL A 180 11.64 -19.56 85.45
CA VAL A 180 13.04 -19.17 85.21
C VAL A 180 13.80 -19.02 86.53
N LEU A 181 13.23 -18.36 87.54
CA LEU A 181 13.86 -18.25 88.86
C LEU A 181 14.01 -19.62 89.56
N ARG A 182 13.02 -20.52 89.44
CA ARG A 182 13.12 -21.92 89.93
C ARG A 182 14.25 -22.66 89.21
N PHE A 183 14.36 -22.52 87.89
CA PHE A 183 15.43 -23.12 87.10
C PHE A 183 16.81 -22.59 87.53
N MET A 184 17.00 -21.28 87.61
CA MET A 184 18.25 -20.65 88.04
C MET A 184 18.66 -21.08 89.46
N THR A 185 17.70 -21.11 90.39
CA THR A 185 17.94 -21.55 91.77
C THR A 185 18.31 -23.04 91.82
N HIS A 186 17.64 -23.88 91.03
CA HIS A 186 17.95 -25.31 90.94
C HIS A 186 19.33 -25.56 90.31
N GLN A 187 19.72 -24.83 89.26
CA GLN A 187 21.04 -24.97 88.63
C GLN A 187 22.20 -24.78 89.61
N LYS A 188 22.03 -23.97 90.67
CA LYS A 188 23.02 -23.85 91.74
C LYS A 188 23.11 -25.09 92.62
N ILE A 189 21.98 -25.71 92.94
CA ILE A 189 21.96 -27.00 93.66
C ILE A 189 22.66 -28.04 92.77
N GLN A 190 22.29 -28.10 91.48
CA GLN A 190 22.88 -29.02 90.52
C GLN A 190 24.38 -28.80 90.29
N SER A 191 24.90 -27.56 90.31
CA SER A 191 26.34 -27.30 90.15
C SER A 191 27.15 -27.83 91.34
N ARG A 192 26.63 -27.70 92.57
CA ARG A 192 27.23 -28.29 93.78
C ARG A 192 27.15 -29.82 93.77
N ILE A 193 26.03 -30.38 93.31
CA ILE A 193 25.86 -31.83 93.10
C ILE A 193 26.81 -32.36 92.03
N ALA A 194 27.00 -31.62 90.92
CA ALA A 194 27.95 -31.98 89.87
C ALA A 194 29.38 -31.97 90.41
N PHE A 195 29.76 -30.93 91.17
CA PHE A 195 31.04 -30.88 91.86
C PHE A 195 31.23 -32.08 92.80
N LEU A 196 30.25 -32.37 93.67
CA LEU A 196 30.24 -33.56 94.54
C LEU A 196 30.41 -34.86 93.74
N ARG A 197 29.67 -35.03 92.65
CA ARG A 197 29.74 -36.22 91.79
C ARG A 197 31.10 -36.35 91.12
N THR A 198 31.73 -35.25 90.70
CA THR A 198 33.07 -35.26 90.11
C THR A 198 34.19 -35.44 91.13
N THR A 199 34.04 -34.92 92.34
CA THR A 199 35.09 -34.93 93.37
C THR A 199 35.07 -36.18 94.24
N LEU A 200 33.90 -36.76 94.53
CA LEU A 200 33.77 -37.96 95.37
C LEU A 200 33.73 -39.28 94.59
N LYS A 201 33.47 -39.27 93.28
CA LYS A 201 33.57 -40.47 92.43
C LYS A 201 34.92 -40.51 91.70
N THR A 202 35.97 -40.82 92.45
CA THR A 202 37.20 -41.33 91.82
C THR A 202 36.89 -42.61 91.05
N HIS A 203 37.43 -42.73 89.84
CA HIS A 203 37.34 -43.89 88.92
C HIS A 203 36.08 -44.06 88.04
N LYS A 204 35.73 -43.04 87.25
CA LYS A 204 35.24 -43.26 85.86
C LYS A 204 35.93 -42.28 84.89
N SER A 205 36.01 -42.64 83.61
CA SER A 205 36.82 -41.93 82.61
C SER A 205 36.17 -40.61 82.14
N SER A 206 36.97 -39.74 81.53
CA SER A 206 36.53 -38.41 81.06
C SER A 206 35.26 -38.46 80.20
N ASN A 207 35.10 -39.50 79.38
CA ASN A 207 33.96 -39.65 78.47
C ASN A 207 32.64 -39.95 79.21
N ASP A 208 32.68 -40.56 80.41
CA ASP A 208 31.49 -40.72 81.25
C ASP A 208 31.09 -39.40 81.92
N MET A 209 32.03 -38.46 82.11
CA MET A 209 31.78 -37.13 82.71
C MET A 209 31.11 -36.17 81.72
N GLU A 210 31.59 -36.12 80.47
CA GLU A 210 30.98 -35.29 79.42
C GLU A 210 29.57 -35.78 79.04
N GLY A 211 29.34 -37.10 79.06
CA GLY A 211 28.01 -37.68 78.84
C GLY A 211 26.98 -37.37 79.93
N TYR A 212 27.42 -37.02 81.14
CA TYR A 212 26.53 -36.81 82.29
C TYR A 212 25.74 -35.50 82.25
N HIS A 213 26.17 -34.51 81.45
CA HIS A 213 25.48 -33.23 81.36
C HIS A 213 24.39 -33.18 80.27
N CYS A 214 24.41 -34.07 79.27
CA CYS A 214 23.41 -34.05 78.18
C CYS A 214 22.90 -35.40 77.67
N THR A 215 23.62 -36.53 77.79
CA THR A 215 23.25 -37.75 77.02
C THR A 215 22.84 -38.97 77.86
N THR A 216 23.23 -39.06 79.13
CA THR A 216 22.77 -40.14 80.04
C THR A 216 21.52 -39.81 80.85
N ASN A 217 21.02 -38.57 80.76
CA ASN A 217 19.69 -38.23 81.26
C ASN A 217 18.63 -38.93 80.39
N PRO A 218 17.70 -39.72 80.97
CA PRO A 218 16.59 -40.34 80.22
C PRO A 218 15.77 -39.35 79.38
N TYR A 219 15.76 -38.08 79.78
CA TYR A 219 15.10 -36.99 79.07
C TYR A 219 15.70 -36.69 77.68
N TYR A 220 16.97 -37.03 77.44
CA TYR A 220 17.69 -36.69 76.20
C TYR A 220 18.11 -37.90 75.35
N GLY A 221 18.21 -39.10 75.93
CA GLY A 221 18.59 -40.32 75.19
C GLY A 221 17.60 -40.72 74.08
N GLU A 222 16.29 -40.59 74.33
CA GLU A 222 15.27 -40.78 73.28
C GLU A 222 15.28 -39.64 72.25
N LEU A 223 15.49 -38.41 72.72
CA LEU A 223 15.60 -37.21 71.87
C LEU A 223 16.77 -37.33 70.88
N PHE A 224 17.90 -37.90 71.28
CA PHE A 224 19.04 -38.15 70.40
C PHE A 224 18.80 -39.28 69.38
N LYS A 225 18.10 -40.36 69.78
CA LYS A 225 17.65 -41.40 68.83
C LYS A 225 16.68 -40.83 67.79
N LEU A 226 15.71 -40.03 68.24
CA LEU A 226 14.74 -39.35 67.38
C LEU A 226 15.44 -38.34 66.45
N PHE A 227 16.46 -37.64 66.94
CA PHE A 227 17.28 -36.73 66.13
C PHE A 227 18.01 -37.48 65.00
N ASN A 228 18.70 -38.57 65.30
CA ASN A 228 19.41 -39.36 64.28
C ASN A 228 18.45 -39.99 63.25
N GLN A 229 17.28 -40.48 63.68
CA GLN A 229 16.23 -40.96 62.76
C GLN A 229 15.70 -39.85 61.86
N LYS A 230 15.43 -38.66 62.41
CA LYS A 230 15.04 -37.49 61.61
C LYS A 230 16.14 -37.05 60.65
N GLN A 231 17.41 -37.11 61.07
CA GLN A 231 18.54 -36.74 60.23
C GLN A 231 18.70 -37.68 59.03
N ALA A 232 18.50 -38.99 59.22
CA ALA A 232 18.48 -39.96 58.11
C ALA A 232 17.32 -39.67 57.14
N ALA A 233 16.10 -39.45 57.65
CA ALA A 233 14.94 -39.11 56.82
C ALA A 233 15.12 -37.77 56.07
N ILE A 234 15.83 -36.80 56.64
CA ILE A 234 16.20 -35.55 55.95
C ILE A 234 17.14 -35.82 54.77
N THR A 235 18.11 -36.73 54.92
CA THR A 235 19.01 -37.12 53.81
C THR A 235 18.25 -37.81 52.68
N GLU A 236 17.40 -38.79 53.00
CA GLU A 236 16.56 -39.48 51.98
C GLU A 236 15.63 -38.50 51.24
N LEU A 237 15.04 -37.53 51.94
CA LEU A 237 14.24 -36.46 51.33
C LEU A 237 15.09 -35.54 50.44
N GLN A 238 16.34 -35.27 50.80
CA GLN A 238 17.25 -34.44 50.01
C GLN A 238 17.62 -35.13 48.69
N GLU A 239 17.97 -36.43 48.74
CA GLU A 239 18.24 -37.23 47.53
C GLU A 239 17.01 -37.29 46.61
N ALA A 240 15.81 -37.48 47.18
CA ALA A 240 14.56 -37.46 46.41
C ALA A 240 14.27 -36.08 45.78
N ILE A 241 14.56 -34.98 46.49
CA ILE A 241 14.42 -33.61 45.96
C ILE A 241 15.36 -33.39 44.77
N ASP A 242 16.60 -33.89 44.84
CA ASP A 242 17.57 -33.66 43.78
C ASP A 242 17.26 -34.48 42.52
N ILE A 243 16.80 -35.74 42.67
CA ILE A 243 16.23 -36.53 41.55
C ILE A 243 15.05 -35.81 40.88
N VAL A 244 14.17 -35.18 41.67
CA VAL A 244 13.02 -34.42 41.14
C VAL A 244 13.47 -33.14 40.43
N LYS A 245 14.51 -32.44 40.91
CA LYS A 245 15.08 -31.27 40.21
C LYS A 245 15.64 -31.65 38.84
N ASP A 246 16.44 -32.71 38.78
CA ASP A 246 17.06 -33.17 37.54
C ASP A 246 15.97 -33.55 36.52
N SER A 247 15.00 -34.36 36.94
CA SER A 247 13.83 -34.75 36.13
C SER A 247 13.02 -33.54 35.63
N ASN A 248 12.87 -32.50 36.47
CA ASN A 248 12.15 -31.29 36.10
C ASN A 248 12.97 -30.39 35.15
N SER A 249 14.30 -30.46 35.21
CA SER A 249 15.18 -29.76 34.26
C SER A 249 15.11 -30.40 32.86
N ASP A 250 15.10 -31.73 32.77
CA ASP A 250 14.90 -32.47 31.52
C ASP A 250 13.50 -32.20 30.92
N LEU A 251 12.46 -32.18 31.77
CA LEU A 251 11.10 -31.86 31.34
C LEU A 251 11.01 -30.43 30.79
N ASN A 252 11.70 -29.47 31.41
CA ASN A 252 11.72 -28.07 30.98
C ASN A 252 12.51 -27.89 29.67
N ASN A 253 13.63 -28.62 29.49
CA ASN A 253 14.37 -28.63 28.22
C ASN A 253 13.49 -29.16 27.09
N LYS A 254 12.81 -30.30 27.31
CA LYS A 254 11.89 -30.91 26.33
C LYS A 254 10.67 -30.04 26.03
N TYR A 255 10.17 -29.29 27.01
CA TYR A 255 9.13 -28.29 26.80
C TYR A 255 9.59 -27.15 25.88
N ASN A 256 10.82 -26.66 26.08
CA ASN A 256 11.40 -25.61 25.23
C ASN A 256 11.61 -26.10 23.78
N GLU A 257 12.11 -27.33 23.59
CA GLU A 257 12.25 -27.96 22.27
C GLU A 257 10.89 -28.04 21.54
N LEU A 258 9.86 -28.56 22.21
CA LEU A 258 8.49 -28.64 21.67
C LEU A 258 7.85 -27.26 21.41
N SER A 259 8.25 -26.23 22.14
CA SER A 259 7.80 -24.85 21.89
C SER A 259 8.40 -24.31 20.58
N VAL A 260 9.70 -24.51 20.36
CA VAL A 260 10.38 -24.10 19.12
C VAL A 260 9.83 -24.85 17.92
N GLU A 261 9.56 -26.16 18.05
CA GLU A 261 8.93 -26.96 17.00
C GLU A 261 7.52 -26.46 16.67
N ASN A 262 6.69 -26.13 17.68
CA ASN A 262 5.36 -25.56 17.45
C ASN A 262 5.39 -24.19 16.77
N ASP A 263 6.35 -23.32 17.10
CA ASP A 263 6.47 -22.02 16.46
C ASP A 263 6.91 -22.15 14.99
N GLY A 264 7.82 -23.08 14.67
CA GLY A 264 8.15 -23.42 13.28
C GLY A 264 6.97 -23.98 12.50
N LEU A 265 6.21 -24.90 13.09
CA LEU A 265 4.98 -25.44 12.47
C LEU A 265 3.89 -24.37 12.30
N ARG A 266 3.81 -23.36 13.18
CA ARG A 266 2.91 -22.22 12.99
C ARG A 266 3.32 -21.34 11.81
N GLU A 267 4.61 -21.12 11.62
CA GLU A 267 5.14 -20.35 10.49
C GLU A 267 4.87 -21.08 9.17
N GLU A 268 5.18 -22.37 9.08
CA GLU A 268 4.91 -23.20 7.89
C GLU A 268 3.40 -23.25 7.55
N ASN A 269 2.52 -23.41 8.55
CA ASN A 269 1.07 -23.33 8.32
C ASN A 269 0.63 -21.96 7.79
N SER A 270 1.22 -20.86 8.30
CA SER A 270 0.92 -19.51 7.81
C SER A 270 1.38 -19.29 6.36
N GLU A 271 2.50 -19.88 5.95
CA GLU A 271 2.94 -19.86 4.54
C GLU A 271 2.00 -20.67 3.64
N LEU A 272 1.59 -21.86 4.09
CA LEU A 272 0.65 -22.72 3.36
C LEU A 272 -0.73 -22.06 3.19
N GLU A 273 -1.26 -21.38 4.22
CA GLU A 273 -2.49 -20.58 4.10
C GLU A 273 -2.35 -19.48 3.04
N GLY A 274 -1.21 -18.77 3.00
CA GLY A 274 -0.92 -17.78 1.96
C GLY A 274 -0.88 -18.37 0.55
N GLN A 275 -0.27 -19.54 0.38
CA GLN A 275 -0.24 -20.26 -0.91
C GLN A 275 -1.65 -20.71 -1.36
N ILE A 276 -2.47 -21.22 -0.43
CA ILE A 276 -3.87 -21.59 -0.70
C ILE A 276 -4.68 -20.36 -1.14
N GLN A 277 -4.48 -19.20 -0.51
CA GLN A 277 -5.16 -17.96 -0.89
C GLN A 277 -4.78 -17.50 -2.30
N LEU A 278 -3.49 -17.57 -2.67
CA LEU A 278 -3.01 -17.25 -4.03
C LEU A 278 -3.60 -18.22 -5.09
N LEU A 279 -3.63 -19.52 -4.79
CA LEU A 279 -4.26 -20.53 -5.66
C LEU A 279 -5.77 -20.30 -5.84
N SER A 280 -6.46 -19.87 -4.78
CA SER A 280 -7.88 -19.52 -4.83
C SER A 280 -8.13 -18.31 -5.75
N GLN A 281 -7.32 -17.25 -5.63
CA GLN A 281 -7.39 -16.09 -6.52
C GLN A 281 -7.10 -16.48 -7.98
N ALA A 282 -6.04 -17.25 -8.24
CA ALA A 282 -5.69 -17.72 -9.57
C ALA A 282 -6.83 -18.54 -10.22
N ASN A 283 -7.50 -19.40 -9.45
CA ASN A 283 -8.68 -20.13 -9.92
C ASN A 283 -9.87 -19.21 -10.25
N GLN A 284 -10.16 -18.21 -9.42
CA GLN A 284 -11.21 -17.22 -9.73
C GLN A 284 -10.91 -16.46 -11.03
N THR A 285 -9.66 -16.02 -11.22
CA THR A 285 -9.22 -15.36 -12.45
C THR A 285 -9.34 -16.30 -13.66
N LYS A 286 -8.96 -17.57 -13.51
CA LYS A 286 -9.12 -18.60 -14.54
C LYS A 286 -10.59 -18.81 -14.94
N THR A 287 -11.50 -18.92 -13.97
CA THR A 287 -12.94 -19.07 -14.25
C THR A 287 -13.51 -17.83 -14.96
N SER A 288 -13.06 -16.63 -14.62
CA SER A 288 -13.41 -15.40 -15.34
C SER A 288 -12.93 -15.43 -16.79
N HIS A 289 -11.67 -15.81 -17.04
CA HIS A 289 -11.12 -15.97 -18.39
C HIS A 289 -11.85 -17.06 -19.19
N GLU A 290 -12.21 -18.20 -18.58
CA GLU A 290 -13.00 -19.25 -19.24
C GLU A 290 -14.40 -18.76 -19.63
N SER A 291 -15.03 -17.89 -18.84
CA SER A 291 -16.30 -17.25 -19.19
C SER A 291 -16.15 -16.30 -20.39
N LEU A 292 -15.11 -15.45 -20.37
CA LEU A 292 -14.81 -14.54 -21.49
C LEU A 292 -14.52 -15.30 -22.79
N ILE A 293 -13.76 -16.41 -22.72
CA ILE A 293 -13.46 -17.25 -23.89
C ILE A 293 -14.74 -17.85 -24.49
N LYS A 294 -15.69 -18.31 -23.66
CA LYS A 294 -16.99 -18.82 -24.12
C LYS A 294 -17.80 -17.74 -24.84
N GLU A 295 -17.90 -16.54 -24.26
CA GLU A 295 -18.58 -15.41 -24.87
C GLU A 295 -17.94 -15.03 -26.23
N LEU A 296 -16.61 -15.03 -26.30
CA LEU A 296 -15.85 -14.70 -27.51
C LEU A 296 -16.09 -15.73 -28.63
N ILE A 297 -16.12 -17.04 -28.29
CA ILE A 297 -16.48 -18.12 -29.21
C ILE A 297 -17.93 -17.94 -29.72
N GLU A 298 -18.87 -17.63 -28.83
CA GLU A 298 -20.27 -17.43 -29.21
C GLU A 298 -20.45 -16.18 -30.10
N ASN A 299 -19.72 -15.10 -29.82
CA ASN A 299 -19.67 -13.90 -30.66
C ASN A 299 -19.09 -14.21 -32.06
N CYS A 300 -17.99 -14.97 -32.14
CA CYS A 300 -17.42 -15.42 -33.42
C CYS A 300 -18.43 -16.28 -34.21
N ASN A 301 -19.12 -17.21 -33.57
CA ASN A 301 -20.14 -18.04 -34.23
C ASN A 301 -21.29 -17.20 -34.80
N ARG A 302 -21.76 -16.17 -34.07
CA ARG A 302 -22.76 -15.23 -34.59
C ARG A 302 -22.26 -14.40 -35.77
N MET A 303 -20.97 -14.00 -35.77
CA MET A 303 -20.36 -13.31 -36.91
C MET A 303 -20.32 -14.21 -38.15
N THR A 304 -19.83 -15.46 -38.03
CA THR A 304 -19.77 -16.42 -39.15
C THR A 304 -21.15 -16.65 -39.76
N LEU A 305 -22.18 -16.88 -38.92
CA LEU A 305 -23.56 -17.06 -39.39
C LEU A 305 -24.08 -15.84 -40.17
N ASN A 306 -23.73 -14.63 -39.74
CA ASN A 306 -24.15 -13.40 -40.41
C ASN A 306 -23.38 -13.17 -41.73
N ASP A 307 -22.11 -13.58 -41.80
CA ASP A 307 -21.30 -13.51 -43.02
C ASP A 307 -21.81 -14.49 -44.09
N ASP A 308 -22.12 -15.74 -43.71
CA ASP A 308 -22.77 -16.73 -44.58
C ASP A 308 -24.14 -16.23 -45.09
N LYS A 309 -24.92 -15.57 -44.22
CA LYS A 309 -26.20 -14.95 -44.59
C LYS A 309 -26.02 -13.81 -45.62
N MET A 310 -25.12 -12.87 -45.35
CA MET A 310 -24.82 -11.78 -46.29
C MET A 310 -24.31 -12.31 -47.64
N LYS A 311 -23.44 -13.34 -47.62
CA LYS A 311 -22.94 -13.99 -48.83
C LYS A 311 -24.06 -14.61 -49.67
N SER A 312 -25.01 -15.29 -49.04
CA SER A 312 -26.21 -15.85 -49.69
C SER A 312 -27.12 -14.75 -50.28
N GLU A 313 -27.30 -13.65 -49.56
CA GLU A 313 -28.05 -12.48 -50.04
C GLU A 313 -27.37 -11.82 -51.26
N TYR A 314 -26.06 -11.63 -51.23
CA TYR A 314 -25.29 -11.10 -52.37
C TYR A 314 -25.30 -12.04 -53.58
N GLU A 315 -25.15 -13.35 -53.38
CA GLU A 315 -25.22 -14.34 -54.46
C GLU A 315 -26.60 -14.34 -55.14
N THR A 316 -27.67 -14.18 -54.34
CA THR A 316 -29.05 -14.02 -54.82
C THR A 316 -29.21 -12.72 -55.63
N GLN A 317 -28.71 -11.59 -55.13
CA GLN A 317 -28.74 -10.30 -55.85
C GLN A 317 -27.97 -10.36 -57.19
N ILE A 318 -26.76 -10.93 -57.20
CA ILE A 318 -25.95 -11.11 -58.41
C ILE A 318 -26.70 -11.97 -59.44
N LYS A 319 -27.35 -13.05 -59.00
CA LYS A 319 -28.15 -13.92 -59.87
C LYS A 319 -29.36 -13.20 -60.47
N GLN A 320 -30.06 -12.39 -59.68
CA GLN A 320 -31.17 -11.57 -60.16
C GLN A 320 -30.68 -10.53 -61.19
N LEU A 321 -29.65 -9.73 -60.84
CA LEU A 321 -29.10 -8.68 -61.70
C LEU A 321 -28.64 -9.26 -63.06
N LYS A 322 -28.01 -10.45 -63.04
CA LYS A 322 -27.61 -11.16 -64.26
C LYS A 322 -28.81 -11.52 -65.14
N SER A 323 -29.92 -11.97 -64.56
CA SER A 323 -31.14 -12.30 -65.30
C SER A 323 -31.83 -11.06 -65.89
N GLU A 324 -31.76 -9.92 -65.19
CA GLU A 324 -32.26 -8.63 -65.67
C GLU A 324 -31.43 -8.13 -66.87
N TYR A 325 -30.08 -8.16 -66.77
CA TYR A 325 -29.20 -7.82 -67.90
C TYR A 325 -29.41 -8.75 -69.11
N GLU A 326 -29.54 -10.06 -68.90
CA GLU A 326 -29.79 -11.00 -70.00
C GLU A 326 -31.13 -10.72 -70.70
N THR A 327 -32.14 -10.26 -69.94
CA THR A 327 -33.43 -9.83 -70.47
C THR A 327 -33.32 -8.53 -71.27
N GLN A 328 -32.58 -7.54 -70.77
CA GLN A 328 -32.33 -6.27 -71.47
C GLN A 328 -31.55 -6.50 -72.79
N ILE A 329 -30.54 -7.37 -72.79
CA ILE A 329 -29.78 -7.73 -74.01
C ILE A 329 -30.72 -8.33 -75.07
N LYS A 330 -31.60 -9.27 -74.70
CA LYS A 330 -32.59 -9.86 -75.62
C LYS A 330 -33.54 -8.79 -76.20
N GLN A 331 -34.04 -7.87 -75.37
CA GLN A 331 -34.90 -6.77 -75.83
C GLN A 331 -34.18 -5.80 -76.79
N LEU A 332 -32.89 -5.50 -76.54
CA LEU A 332 -32.09 -4.67 -77.43
C LEU A 332 -31.82 -5.35 -78.77
N GLN A 333 -31.46 -6.64 -78.76
CA GLN A 333 -31.28 -7.45 -79.97
C GLN A 333 -32.58 -7.53 -80.80
N GLU A 334 -33.73 -7.66 -80.15
CA GLU A 334 -35.03 -7.67 -80.85
C GLU A 334 -35.37 -6.30 -81.46
N ARG A 335 -35.11 -5.19 -80.75
CA ARG A 335 -35.27 -3.84 -81.30
C ARG A 335 -34.34 -3.59 -82.48
N GLU A 336 -33.06 -3.98 -82.38
CA GLU A 336 -32.09 -3.84 -83.47
C GLU A 336 -32.54 -4.65 -84.70
N SER A 337 -32.99 -5.90 -84.48
CA SER A 337 -33.50 -6.78 -85.54
C SER A 337 -34.72 -6.22 -86.28
N LYS A 338 -35.55 -5.40 -85.61
CA LYS A 338 -36.70 -4.70 -86.21
C LYS A 338 -36.29 -3.39 -86.89
N MET A 339 -35.47 -2.57 -86.22
CA MET A 339 -35.10 -1.23 -86.70
C MET A 339 -34.12 -1.26 -87.89
N LYS A 340 -33.22 -2.24 -87.94
CA LYS A 340 -32.23 -2.39 -89.03
C LYS A 340 -32.88 -2.52 -90.43
N PRO A 341 -33.82 -3.46 -90.68
CA PRO A 341 -34.46 -3.57 -91.99
C PRO A 341 -35.32 -2.34 -92.34
N GLU A 342 -35.94 -1.69 -91.35
CA GLU A 342 -36.68 -0.44 -91.57
C GLU A 342 -35.75 0.70 -92.03
N TYR A 343 -34.58 0.84 -91.41
CA TYR A 343 -33.57 1.81 -91.80
C TYR A 343 -32.98 1.50 -93.18
N GLU A 344 -32.63 0.25 -93.47
CA GLU A 344 -32.15 -0.19 -94.79
C GLU A 344 -33.21 -0.01 -95.90
N ALA A 345 -34.50 -0.13 -95.58
CA ALA A 345 -35.59 0.19 -96.51
C ALA A 345 -35.73 1.71 -96.71
N HIS A 346 -35.54 2.51 -95.66
CA HIS A 346 -35.55 3.97 -95.77
C HIS A 346 -34.38 4.51 -96.61
N VAL A 347 -33.16 3.98 -96.42
CA VAL A 347 -31.98 4.34 -97.21
C VAL A 347 -32.20 4.00 -98.68
N ARG A 348 -32.73 2.81 -99.02
CA ARG A 348 -33.09 2.44 -100.40
C ARG A 348 -34.07 3.44 -101.04
N ARG A 349 -35.17 3.79 -100.36
CA ARG A 349 -36.14 4.78 -100.86
C ARG A 349 -35.53 6.17 -101.09
N LEU A 350 -34.61 6.60 -100.23
CA LEU A 350 -33.89 7.87 -100.44
C LEU A 350 -32.98 7.79 -101.66
N GLN A 351 -32.29 6.66 -101.85
CA GLN A 351 -31.39 6.46 -102.98
C GLN A 351 -32.15 6.41 -104.31
N GLU A 352 -33.23 5.63 -104.40
CA GLU A 352 -34.16 5.60 -105.54
C GLU A 352 -34.70 7.00 -105.88
N ARG A 353 -35.07 7.80 -104.87
CA ARG A 353 -35.52 9.19 -105.06
C ARG A 353 -34.40 10.08 -105.60
N ASN A 354 -33.17 9.90 -105.12
CA ASN A 354 -32.02 10.70 -105.53
C ASN A 354 -31.59 10.35 -106.96
N ASP A 355 -31.57 9.07 -107.32
CA ASP A 355 -31.27 8.59 -108.68
C ASP A 355 -32.34 9.09 -109.68
N LYS A 356 -33.63 9.06 -109.29
CA LYS A 356 -34.71 9.65 -110.08
C LYS A 356 -34.56 11.16 -110.25
N MET A 357 -34.18 11.88 -109.19
CA MET A 357 -33.93 13.32 -109.25
C MET A 357 -32.73 13.64 -110.16
N LYS A 358 -31.66 12.85 -110.08
CA LYS A 358 -30.47 12.98 -110.94
C LYS A 358 -30.84 12.80 -112.42
N SER A 359 -31.61 11.77 -112.75
CA SER A 359 -32.09 11.52 -114.11
C SER A 359 -32.91 12.70 -114.67
N VAL A 360 -33.78 13.32 -113.85
CA VAL A 360 -34.55 14.51 -114.25
C VAL A 360 -33.64 15.72 -114.50
N TYR A 361 -32.63 15.94 -113.65
CA TYR A 361 -31.67 17.03 -113.86
C TYR A 361 -30.78 16.81 -115.09
N GLU A 362 -30.35 15.57 -115.36
CA GLU A 362 -29.59 15.23 -116.57
C GLU A 362 -30.42 15.48 -117.84
N GLU A 363 -31.70 15.11 -117.84
CA GLU A 363 -32.63 15.42 -118.93
C GLU A 363 -32.80 16.94 -119.13
N HIS A 364 -33.00 17.70 -118.05
CA HIS A 364 -33.11 19.16 -118.10
C HIS A 364 -31.83 19.86 -118.60
N ILE A 365 -30.65 19.35 -118.20
CA ILE A 365 -29.35 19.87 -118.66
C ILE A 365 -29.19 19.64 -120.17
N ASN A 366 -29.57 18.45 -120.66
CA ASN A 366 -29.51 18.14 -122.09
C ASN A 366 -30.43 19.07 -122.90
N GLN A 367 -31.68 19.28 -122.44
CA GLN A 367 -32.63 20.21 -123.09
C GLN A 367 -32.10 21.65 -123.14
N LEU A 368 -31.59 22.17 -122.02
CA LEU A 368 -31.00 23.52 -121.96
C LEU A 368 -29.75 23.65 -122.85
N GLN A 369 -28.98 22.57 -123.01
CA GLN A 369 -27.80 22.55 -123.87
C GLN A 369 -28.16 22.50 -125.36
N GLU A 370 -29.26 21.83 -125.74
CA GLU A 370 -29.83 21.91 -127.09
C GLU A 370 -30.36 23.32 -127.39
N GLU A 371 -31.13 23.92 -126.49
CA GLU A 371 -31.66 25.29 -126.62
C GLU A 371 -30.53 26.32 -126.77
N ALA A 372 -29.49 26.24 -125.92
CA ALA A 372 -28.33 27.11 -125.99
C ALA A 372 -27.53 26.95 -127.31
N ASN A 373 -27.52 25.76 -127.91
CA ASN A 373 -26.87 25.52 -129.20
C ASN A 373 -27.65 26.14 -130.37
N GLU A 374 -28.99 26.04 -130.37
CA GLU A 374 -29.82 26.69 -131.39
C GLU A 374 -29.80 28.22 -131.26
N LEU A 375 -29.89 28.78 -130.05
CA LEU A 375 -29.72 30.22 -129.82
C LEU A 375 -28.34 30.73 -130.29
N ARG A 376 -27.28 29.94 -130.09
CA ARG A 376 -25.93 30.29 -130.56
C ARG A 376 -25.81 30.28 -132.08
N LYS A 377 -26.53 29.40 -132.76
CA LYS A 377 -26.61 29.30 -134.22
C LYS A 377 -27.42 30.46 -134.81
N GLU A 378 -28.53 30.84 -134.17
CA GLU A 378 -29.30 32.04 -134.52
C GLU A 378 -28.49 33.32 -134.31
N ALA A 379 -27.85 33.48 -133.15
CA ALA A 379 -26.97 34.63 -132.86
C ALA A 379 -25.80 34.75 -133.84
N LYS A 380 -25.24 33.62 -134.30
CA LYS A 380 -24.24 33.62 -135.37
C LYS A 380 -24.83 34.09 -136.70
N SER A 381 -26.00 33.59 -137.09
CA SER A 381 -26.69 34.02 -138.31
C SER A 381 -26.98 35.52 -138.31
N ALA A 382 -27.47 36.06 -137.19
CA ALA A 382 -27.73 37.50 -137.02
C ALA A 382 -26.43 38.33 -137.05
N ASN A 383 -25.33 37.82 -136.49
CA ASN A 383 -24.02 38.47 -136.58
C ASN A 383 -23.45 38.46 -138.00
N ASP A 384 -23.61 37.37 -138.74
CA ASP A 384 -23.19 37.26 -140.14
C ASP A 384 -24.02 38.22 -141.02
N GLU A 385 -25.33 38.37 -140.76
CA GLU A 385 -26.20 39.35 -141.42
C GLU A 385 -25.82 40.81 -141.07
N ALA A 386 -25.60 41.11 -139.78
CA ALA A 386 -25.14 42.42 -139.32
C ALA A 386 -23.76 42.81 -139.91
N SER A 387 -22.85 41.84 -140.03
CA SER A 387 -21.56 42.01 -140.71
C SER A 387 -21.74 42.31 -142.20
N GLY A 388 -22.72 41.68 -142.86
CA GLY A 388 -23.14 42.00 -144.23
C GLY A 388 -23.64 43.43 -144.38
N TYR A 389 -24.53 43.89 -143.50
CA TYR A 389 -24.99 45.28 -143.48
C TYR A 389 -23.86 46.27 -143.20
N GLN A 390 -22.95 45.96 -142.28
CA GLN A 390 -21.79 46.81 -141.97
C GLN A 390 -20.84 46.92 -143.17
N ALA A 391 -20.61 45.84 -143.92
CA ALA A 391 -19.82 45.86 -145.15
C ALA A 391 -20.49 46.72 -146.23
N ALA A 392 -21.81 46.62 -146.40
CA ALA A 392 -22.56 47.48 -147.33
C ALA A 392 -22.47 48.96 -146.92
N LEU A 393 -22.58 49.28 -145.63
CA LEU A 393 -22.51 50.64 -145.10
C LEU A 393 -21.11 51.26 -145.26
N GLY A 394 -20.05 50.47 -145.05
CA GLY A 394 -18.66 50.87 -145.31
C GLY A 394 -18.39 51.15 -146.79
N SER A 395 -19.03 50.38 -147.68
CA SER A 395 -18.98 50.62 -149.14
C SER A 395 -19.69 51.92 -149.53
N ALA A 396 -20.84 52.23 -148.90
CA ALA A 396 -21.63 53.43 -149.16
C ALA A 396 -21.00 54.74 -148.61
N THR A 397 -20.12 54.66 -147.61
CA THR A 397 -19.51 55.83 -146.95
C THR A 397 -18.12 56.19 -147.48
N ASN A 398 -17.52 55.38 -148.35
CA ASN A 398 -16.22 55.65 -148.98
C ASN A 398 -16.32 56.65 -150.15
N VAL A 399 -16.79 57.86 -149.86
CA VAL A 399 -16.76 58.99 -150.82
C VAL A 399 -15.41 59.69 -150.68
N ARG A 400 -14.49 59.39 -151.60
CA ARG A 400 -13.13 59.97 -151.62
C ARG A 400 -13.14 61.29 -152.41
N TRP A 401 -13.16 62.42 -151.71
CA TRP A 401 -13.09 63.75 -152.32
C TRP A 401 -11.65 64.07 -152.75
N SER A 402 -11.45 64.55 -153.98
CA SER A 402 -10.12 64.80 -154.55
C SER A 402 -9.54 66.16 -154.15
N ASP A 403 -8.22 66.21 -153.91
CA ASP A 403 -7.46 67.38 -153.41
C ASP A 403 -7.52 68.67 -154.26
N SER A 404 -8.13 68.63 -155.45
CA SER A 404 -8.13 69.67 -156.48
C SER A 404 -9.22 70.75 -156.33
N THR A 405 -9.97 70.79 -155.22
CA THR A 405 -11.03 71.78 -155.01
C THR A 405 -10.55 73.00 -154.21
N PHE A 406 -10.93 74.20 -154.67
CA PHE A 406 -10.41 75.51 -154.24
C PHE A 406 -10.78 75.93 -152.79
N ASN A 407 -11.32 75.01 -151.98
CA ASN A 407 -11.82 75.24 -150.63
C ASN A 407 -11.30 74.17 -149.65
N ASN A 408 -10.06 73.71 -149.87
CA ASN A 408 -9.40 72.69 -149.05
C ASN A 408 -8.99 73.28 -147.67
N PRO A 409 -9.48 72.74 -146.53
CA PRO A 409 -9.14 73.22 -145.19
C PRO A 409 -7.64 73.29 -144.91
N ILE A 410 -6.84 72.41 -145.52
CA ILE A 410 -5.38 72.35 -145.34
C ILE A 410 -4.70 73.60 -145.92
N GLN A 411 -5.26 74.19 -146.97
CA GLN A 411 -4.71 75.41 -147.58
C GLN A 411 -5.01 76.64 -146.70
N LEU A 412 -6.23 76.74 -146.18
CA LEU A 412 -6.63 77.81 -145.24
C LEU A 412 -5.78 77.79 -143.97
N THR A 413 -5.49 76.61 -143.41
CA THR A 413 -4.60 76.46 -142.25
C THR A 413 -3.19 77.01 -142.55
N LYS A 414 -2.60 76.66 -143.70
CA LYS A 414 -1.27 77.15 -144.09
C LYS A 414 -1.22 78.66 -144.29
N ASP A 415 -2.26 79.26 -144.86
CA ASP A 415 -2.29 80.71 -145.08
C ASP A 415 -2.46 81.48 -143.75
N ILE A 416 -3.17 80.92 -142.76
CA ILE A 416 -3.24 81.45 -141.38
C ILE A 416 -1.86 81.39 -140.70
N GLU A 417 -1.17 80.25 -140.77
CA GLU A 417 0.20 80.10 -140.21
C GLU A 417 1.18 81.10 -140.84
N LYS A 418 1.08 81.32 -142.15
CA LYS A 418 1.90 82.29 -142.89
C LYS A 418 1.67 83.73 -142.44
N PHE A 419 0.41 84.10 -142.18
CA PHE A 419 0.04 85.41 -141.62
C PHE A 419 0.55 85.60 -140.18
N GLN A 420 0.47 84.55 -139.34
CA GLN A 420 1.01 84.60 -137.97
C GLN A 420 2.53 84.83 -137.97
N HIS A 421 3.28 84.17 -138.86
CA HIS A 421 4.72 84.39 -139.01
C HIS A 421 5.05 85.82 -139.45
N LEU A 422 4.32 86.38 -140.43
CA LEU A 422 4.52 87.77 -140.88
C LEU A 422 4.24 88.79 -139.77
N LEU A 423 3.19 88.61 -138.97
CA LEU A 423 2.91 89.48 -137.82
C LEU A 423 4.02 89.41 -136.74
N ALA A 424 4.53 88.20 -136.47
CA ALA A 424 5.53 87.96 -135.44
C ALA A 424 6.92 88.52 -135.79
N ASP A 425 7.26 88.64 -137.08
CA ASP A 425 8.49 89.32 -137.52
C ASP A 425 8.30 90.84 -137.66
N PHE A 426 7.14 91.34 -138.09
CA PHE A 426 6.87 92.78 -138.15
C PHE A 426 6.90 93.47 -136.76
N THR A 427 6.46 92.78 -135.71
CA THR A 427 6.39 93.32 -134.34
C THR A 427 7.70 93.21 -133.55
N LYS A 428 8.79 92.77 -134.18
CA LYS A 428 10.02 92.32 -133.50
C LYS A 428 11.07 93.44 -133.36
N VAL A 429 10.90 94.28 -132.33
CA VAL A 429 11.72 95.48 -132.04
C VAL A 429 13.18 95.20 -131.58
N LYS A 430 13.70 93.99 -131.80
CA LYS A 430 15.06 93.61 -131.39
C LYS A 430 15.72 92.68 -132.41
N GLY A 431 16.73 93.20 -133.10
CA GLY A 431 17.65 92.40 -133.91
C GLY A 431 18.49 91.44 -133.04
N LYS A 432 18.83 90.27 -133.59
CA LYS A 432 19.55 89.18 -132.89
C LYS A 432 20.92 89.57 -132.32
N SER A 433 21.49 90.70 -132.74
CA SER A 433 22.88 91.11 -132.50
C SER A 433 23.08 92.20 -131.43
N ILE A 434 22.01 92.73 -130.81
CA ILE A 434 22.12 93.83 -129.82
C ILE A 434 21.78 93.34 -128.41
N LYS A 435 22.67 93.60 -127.45
CA LYS A 435 22.52 93.27 -126.02
C LYS A 435 22.50 94.56 -125.21
N ILE A 436 21.37 94.84 -124.56
CA ILE A 436 21.19 96.04 -123.73
C ILE A 436 21.86 95.79 -122.37
N ASP A 437 22.62 96.77 -121.89
CA ASP A 437 23.19 96.78 -120.54
C ASP A 437 22.06 97.04 -119.52
N GLU A 438 21.69 95.98 -118.79
CA GLU A 438 20.56 96.02 -117.85
C GLU A 438 20.91 96.79 -116.55
N ASP A 439 22.18 96.95 -116.20
CA ASP A 439 22.59 97.64 -114.98
C ASP A 439 22.79 99.15 -115.23
N ALA A 440 23.34 99.54 -116.38
CA ALA A 440 23.31 100.93 -116.83
C ALA A 440 21.87 101.46 -116.95
N ALA A 441 20.95 100.64 -117.47
CA ALA A 441 19.53 101.00 -117.57
C ALA A 441 18.85 101.17 -116.20
N LYS A 442 19.15 100.30 -115.21
CA LYS A 442 18.68 100.49 -113.83
C LYS A 442 19.20 101.78 -113.22
N GLN A 443 20.50 102.08 -113.35
CA GLN A 443 21.07 103.33 -112.85
C GLN A 443 20.39 104.56 -113.47
N LEU A 444 20.09 104.53 -114.77
CA LEU A 444 19.39 105.62 -115.45
C LEU A 444 17.96 105.81 -114.91
N LEU A 445 17.19 104.73 -114.75
CA LEU A 445 15.83 104.76 -114.20
C LEU A 445 15.79 105.25 -112.75
N THR A 446 16.79 104.87 -111.93
CA THR A 446 16.95 105.39 -110.56
C THR A 446 17.28 106.88 -110.56
N LYS A 447 18.13 107.35 -111.48
CA LYS A 447 18.51 108.77 -111.60
C LYS A 447 17.33 109.70 -111.95
N TYR A 448 16.34 109.20 -112.71
CA TYR A 448 15.14 109.95 -113.09
C TYR A 448 13.94 109.69 -112.16
N GLU A 449 14.17 109.18 -110.95
CA GLU A 449 13.14 108.94 -109.91
C GLU A 449 11.92 108.12 -110.38
N CYS A 450 12.11 107.22 -111.36
CA CYS A 450 11.03 106.38 -111.85
C CYS A 450 10.57 105.40 -110.77
N LYS A 451 9.31 105.54 -110.31
CA LYS A 451 8.65 104.71 -109.29
C LYS A 451 8.34 103.26 -109.74
N ALA A 452 9.16 102.69 -110.62
CA ALA A 452 9.02 101.32 -111.11
C ALA A 452 9.78 100.36 -110.18
N ASN A 453 9.21 99.18 -109.91
CA ASN A 453 9.81 98.18 -109.04
C ASN A 453 10.98 97.50 -109.76
N LEU A 454 12.22 97.68 -109.26
CA LEU A 454 13.45 97.38 -110.02
C LEU A 454 13.78 95.87 -110.18
N ASN A 455 12.95 94.96 -109.66
CA ASN A 455 13.16 93.51 -109.74
C ASN A 455 12.53 92.84 -110.98
N SER A 456 13.20 93.09 -112.12
CA SER A 456 13.50 92.08 -113.15
C SER A 456 12.37 91.30 -113.86
N LYS A 457 11.35 91.99 -114.41
CA LYS A 457 10.77 91.57 -115.71
C LYS A 457 10.22 92.74 -116.52
N GLU A 458 9.54 93.67 -115.84
CA GLU A 458 8.85 94.81 -116.46
C GLU A 458 9.80 95.87 -117.04
N ILE A 459 11.02 96.00 -116.53
CA ILE A 459 12.07 96.90 -117.06
C ILE A 459 12.26 96.71 -118.58
N LYS A 460 12.20 95.46 -119.07
CA LYS A 460 12.32 95.15 -120.50
C LYS A 460 11.14 95.67 -121.32
N ASN A 461 9.94 95.71 -120.75
CA ASN A 461 8.76 96.26 -121.40
C ASN A 461 8.79 97.78 -121.40
N TYR A 462 9.27 98.44 -120.33
CA TYR A 462 9.48 99.89 -120.31
C TYR A 462 10.54 100.33 -121.34
N LEU A 463 11.67 99.62 -121.41
CA LEU A 463 12.70 99.85 -122.45
C LEU A 463 12.17 99.60 -123.86
N ALA A 464 11.44 98.50 -124.09
CA ALA A 464 10.86 98.20 -125.40
C ALA A 464 9.82 99.24 -125.82
N ALA A 465 8.95 99.69 -124.92
CA ALA A 465 7.96 100.73 -125.20
C ALA A 465 8.60 102.12 -125.43
N ALA A 466 9.66 102.45 -124.69
CA ALA A 466 10.44 103.66 -124.92
C ALA A 466 11.14 103.62 -126.29
N LEU A 467 11.76 102.50 -126.65
CA LEU A 467 12.41 102.30 -127.96
C LEU A 467 11.39 102.29 -129.11
N GLN A 468 10.21 101.65 -128.95
CA GLN A 468 9.13 101.73 -129.95
C GLN A 468 8.63 103.15 -130.16
N ARG A 469 8.58 103.98 -129.11
CA ARG A 469 8.27 105.42 -129.22
C ARG A 469 9.37 106.26 -129.88
N MET A 470 10.57 105.72 -130.10
CA MET A 470 11.65 106.38 -130.85
C MET A 470 11.87 105.78 -132.25
N ILE A 471 11.04 104.81 -132.66
CA ILE A 471 11.07 104.17 -134.00
C ILE A 471 9.69 104.38 -134.68
N LEU A 472 9.08 105.54 -134.42
CA LEU A 472 7.91 106.10 -135.13
C LEU A 472 8.34 107.42 -135.78
#